data_AF-A0A0F5FTG6-F1
#
_entry.id   AF-A0A0F5FTG6-F1
#
_cell.length_a   1.000
_cell.length_b   1.000
_cell.length_c   1.000
_cell.angle_alpha   90.00
_cell.angle_beta   90.00
_cell.angle_gamma   90.00
#
_symmetry.space_group_name_H-M   'P 1'
#
loop_
_entity.id
_entity.type
_entity.pdbx_description
1 polymer ?
#
loop_
_entity_poly.entity_id
_entity_poly.type
_entity_poly.pdbx_seq_one_letter_code
_entity_poly.pdbx_strand_id
1 'polypeptide(L)'
;MCASLPASAQDTGTEAAAGSEATSNPLLNRVWVRADDTGLPGPMQIFLADGTLVSDSCWETYRLSQWQQVSETEISWDEDGMTIEADITTLSDTELVLHLKLGSEVQEQRYVPATVPYVCPDIPA
;
A
#
# COMPACT_ATOMS: atom_id res chain seq x y z
N MET A 1 56.31 13.71 -17.57
CA MET A 1 54.84 13.60 -17.54
C MET A 1 54.47 12.97 -16.21
N CYS A 2 53.97 13.78 -15.27
CA CYS A 2 52.54 13.95 -14.94
C CYS A 2 51.97 12.69 -14.26
N ALA A 3 51.36 12.72 -13.08
CA ALA A 3 51.21 13.68 -11.99
C ALA A 3 50.73 12.83 -10.80
N SER A 4 51.14 13.18 -9.57
CA SER A 4 50.56 12.62 -8.36
C SER A 4 49.05 12.84 -8.36
N LEU A 5 48.27 11.77 -8.21
CA LEU A 5 46.82 11.84 -8.04
C LEU A 5 46.51 12.43 -6.66
N PRO A 6 45.64 13.46 -6.54
CA PRO A 6 45.06 13.82 -5.27
C PRO A 6 43.87 12.89 -5.00
N ALA A 7 43.77 12.35 -3.80
CA ALA A 7 42.52 11.79 -3.29
C ALA A 7 42.34 12.29 -1.86
N SER A 8 41.92 13.55 -1.75
CA SER A 8 41.33 14.08 -0.52
C SER A 8 39.86 14.32 -0.79
N ALA A 9 38.99 13.56 -0.12
CA ALA A 9 37.80 14.07 0.56
C ALA A 9 37.14 12.89 1.29
N GLN A 10 37.30 12.88 2.60
CA GLN A 10 36.38 12.20 3.49
C GLN A 10 35.05 12.96 3.38
N ASP A 11 33.93 12.26 3.20
CA ASP A 11 32.77 12.66 3.97
C ASP A 11 32.05 11.44 4.48
N THR A 12 31.86 11.48 5.79
CA THR A 12 31.35 10.39 6.60
C THR A 12 29.84 10.48 6.52
N GLY A 13 29.29 10.15 5.36
CA GLY A 13 27.86 10.00 5.15
C GLY A 13 27.42 8.61 5.54
N THR A 14 27.66 8.19 6.79
CA THR A 14 26.71 7.26 7.40
C THR A 14 25.44 8.06 7.61
N GLU A 15 24.67 8.23 6.54
CA GLU A 15 23.22 8.16 6.67
C GLU A 15 22.97 6.73 7.15
N ALA A 16 23.12 6.56 8.47
CA ALA A 16 22.10 5.83 9.18
C ALA A 16 20.82 6.43 8.61
N ALA A 17 20.14 5.66 7.75
CA ALA A 17 18.74 5.87 7.51
C ALA A 17 18.17 5.93 8.91
N ALA A 18 18.01 7.15 9.40
CA ALA A 18 17.16 7.43 10.51
C ALA A 18 15.88 6.81 10.00
N GLY A 19 15.58 5.61 10.50
CA GLY A 19 14.23 5.11 10.53
C GLY A 19 13.52 6.25 11.19
N SER A 20 12.96 7.12 10.35
CA SER A 20 11.98 8.09 10.76
C SER A 20 11.06 7.22 11.57
N GLU A 21 10.96 7.50 12.86
CA GLU A 21 9.81 7.08 13.63
C GLU A 21 8.63 7.74 12.92
N ALA A 22 8.24 7.13 11.79
CA ALA A 22 7.00 7.35 11.13
C ALA A 22 6.04 7.06 12.26
N THR A 23 5.39 8.11 12.74
CA THR A 23 4.09 8.03 13.39
C THR A 23 3.38 6.87 12.70
N SER A 24 3.34 5.72 13.37
CA SER A 24 3.19 4.42 12.71
C SER A 24 1.76 4.31 12.25
N ASN A 25 1.44 4.91 11.11
CA ASN A 25 0.13 4.77 10.49
C ASN A 25 0.02 3.29 10.12
N PRO A 26 -0.79 2.50 10.85
CA PRO A 26 -0.82 1.06 10.67
C PRO A 26 -1.37 0.65 9.30
N LEU A 27 -1.95 1.60 8.54
CA LEU A 27 -2.36 1.43 7.15
C LEU A 27 -1.16 1.23 6.22
N LEU A 28 -0.04 1.93 6.49
CA LEU A 28 1.06 2.09 5.55
C LEU A 28 1.99 0.89 5.49
N ASN A 29 2.61 0.70 4.32
CA ASN A 29 3.71 -0.24 4.08
C ASN A 29 3.38 -1.68 4.51
N ARG A 30 2.12 -2.06 4.36
CA ARG A 30 1.57 -3.37 4.72
C ARG A 30 0.75 -3.92 3.58
N VAL A 31 0.83 -5.24 3.38
CA VAL A 31 -0.02 -5.95 2.42
C VAL A 31 -1.33 -6.32 3.11
N TRP A 32 -2.40 -5.66 2.70
CA TRP A 32 -3.77 -5.93 3.17
C TRP A 32 -4.46 -6.85 2.17
N VAL A 33 -4.90 -8.02 2.60
CA VAL A 33 -5.59 -9.00 1.75
C VAL A 33 -7.06 -9.05 2.14
N ARG A 34 -7.97 -9.05 1.15
CA ARG A 34 -9.41 -9.18 1.36
C ARG A 34 -9.72 -10.46 2.14
N ALA A 35 -10.55 -10.32 3.17
CA ALA A 35 -10.98 -11.40 4.04
C ALA A 35 -12.34 -11.99 3.65
N ASP A 36 -13.08 -11.31 2.78
CA ASP A 36 -14.35 -11.73 2.20
C ASP A 36 -14.16 -12.42 0.83
N ASP A 37 -15.19 -13.15 0.40
CA ASP A 37 -15.18 -13.83 -0.89
C ASP A 37 -15.50 -12.84 -2.01
N THR A 38 -14.48 -12.51 -2.80
CA THR A 38 -14.59 -11.63 -3.96
C THR A 38 -14.72 -12.40 -5.28
N GLY A 39 -14.76 -13.74 -5.23
CA GLY A 39 -14.68 -14.59 -6.43
C GLY A 39 -13.27 -14.69 -7.04
N LEU A 40 -12.28 -13.99 -6.48
CA LEU A 40 -10.88 -14.03 -6.89
C LEU A 40 -9.98 -14.34 -5.69
N PRO A 41 -8.89 -15.11 -5.86
CA PRO A 41 -7.96 -15.36 -4.78
C PRO A 41 -7.07 -14.14 -4.51
N GLY A 42 -6.87 -13.84 -3.23
CA GLY A 42 -5.89 -12.86 -2.75
C GLY A 42 -5.99 -11.43 -3.28
N PRO A 43 -7.19 -10.81 -3.50
CA PRO A 43 -7.22 -9.39 -3.77
C PRO A 43 -6.57 -8.64 -2.61
N MET A 44 -5.70 -7.70 -2.93
CA MET A 44 -4.86 -7.02 -1.97
C MET A 44 -4.71 -5.53 -2.26
N GLN A 45 -4.45 -4.77 -1.21
CA GLN A 45 -4.11 -3.36 -1.26
C GLN A 45 -2.83 -3.09 -0.45
N ILE A 46 -1.95 -2.24 -1.00
CA ILE A 46 -0.72 -1.80 -0.35
C ILE A 46 -0.65 -0.28 -0.43
N PHE A 47 -0.87 0.38 0.70
CA PHE A 47 -0.76 1.84 0.81
C PHE A 47 0.68 2.22 1.15
N LEU A 48 1.42 2.76 0.20
CA LEU A 48 2.80 3.19 0.42
C LEU A 48 2.85 4.64 0.90
N ALA A 49 3.82 4.93 1.78
CA ALA A 49 4.00 6.25 2.36
C ALA A 49 4.34 7.36 1.34
N ASP A 50 4.74 6.99 0.12
CA ASP A 50 5.03 7.92 -0.97
C ASP A 50 3.78 8.33 -1.77
N GLY A 51 2.58 7.86 -1.39
CA GLY A 51 1.34 8.14 -2.09
C GLY A 51 1.03 7.14 -3.22
N THR A 52 1.75 6.02 -3.30
CA THR A 52 1.44 4.93 -4.24
C THR A 52 0.53 3.89 -3.59
N LEU A 53 -0.57 3.55 -4.25
CA LEU A 53 -1.43 2.42 -3.90
C LEU A 53 -1.18 1.31 -4.92
N VAL A 54 -0.80 0.14 -4.43
CA VAL A 54 -0.79 -1.09 -5.23
C VAL A 54 -2.09 -1.83 -4.98
N SER A 55 -2.89 -2.02 -6.02
CA SER A 55 -4.06 -2.91 -6.01
C SER A 55 -3.74 -4.11 -6.88
N ASP A 56 -3.93 -5.32 -6.37
CA ASP A 56 -3.62 -6.54 -7.11
C ASP A 56 -4.56 -7.69 -6.69
N SER A 57 -4.61 -8.76 -7.48
CA SER A 57 -5.19 -10.04 -7.09
C SER A 57 -4.46 -11.16 -7.80
N CYS A 58 -4.56 -12.39 -7.30
CA CYS A 58 -3.71 -13.47 -7.78
C CYS A 58 -3.83 -13.79 -9.27
N TRP A 59 -4.97 -13.48 -9.89
CA TRP A 59 -5.25 -13.81 -11.28
C TRP A 59 -5.50 -12.56 -12.15
N GLU A 60 -5.22 -11.36 -11.62
CA GLU A 60 -5.36 -10.10 -12.33
C GLU A 60 -4.00 -9.42 -12.54
N THR A 61 -4.00 -8.31 -13.28
CA THR A 61 -2.82 -7.44 -13.38
C THR A 61 -2.87 -6.41 -12.26
N TYR A 62 -1.72 -6.13 -11.65
CA TYR A 62 -1.62 -5.07 -10.66
C TYR A 62 -1.94 -3.69 -11.26
N ARG A 63 -2.48 -2.80 -10.42
CA ARG A 63 -2.67 -1.37 -10.70
C ARG A 63 -1.85 -0.55 -9.71
N LEU A 64 -1.22 0.51 -10.22
CA LEU A 64 -0.62 1.56 -9.41
C LEU A 64 -1.50 2.80 -9.51
N SER A 65 -1.98 3.29 -8.38
CA SER A 65 -2.81 4.49 -8.27
C SER A 65 -2.13 5.51 -7.36
N GLN A 66 -2.35 6.79 -7.62
CA GLN A 66 -2.06 7.82 -6.63
C GLN A 66 -3.14 7.76 -5.55
N TRP A 67 -2.73 7.68 -4.29
CA TRP A 67 -3.63 7.76 -3.15
C TRP A 67 -3.18 8.84 -2.17
N GLN A 68 -4.11 9.25 -1.32
CA GLN A 68 -3.85 10.18 -0.24
C GLN A 68 -4.72 9.88 0.97
N GLN A 69 -4.19 10.21 2.15
CA GLN A 69 -4.98 10.30 3.37
C GLN A 69 -5.65 11.67 3.43
N VAL A 70 -6.99 11.70 3.38
CA VAL A 70 -7.78 12.94 3.43
C VAL A 70 -7.98 13.39 4.88
N SER A 71 -8.24 12.44 5.78
CA SER A 71 -8.34 12.66 7.23
C SER A 71 -7.94 11.40 8.01
N GLU A 72 -8.02 11.43 9.35
CA GLU A 72 -7.74 10.24 10.17
C GLU A 72 -8.61 9.02 9.80
N THR A 73 -9.83 9.26 9.28
CA THR A 73 -10.80 8.21 8.95
C THR A 73 -11.22 8.23 7.49
N GLU A 74 -10.50 8.91 6.60
CA GLU A 74 -10.86 9.02 5.19
C GLU A 74 -9.64 8.99 4.29
N ILE A 75 -9.73 8.22 3.21
CA ILE A 75 -8.71 8.08 2.17
C ILE A 75 -9.34 8.24 0.79
N SER A 76 -8.54 8.59 -0.20
CA SER A 76 -8.96 8.58 -1.59
C SER A 76 -7.84 8.14 -2.52
N TRP A 77 -8.21 7.57 -3.66
CA TRP A 77 -7.28 7.26 -4.75
C TRP A 77 -7.95 7.45 -6.11
N ASP A 78 -7.15 7.65 -7.13
CA ASP A 78 -7.64 7.78 -8.50
C ASP A 78 -7.57 6.46 -9.26
N GLU A 79 -8.66 6.11 -9.92
CA GLU A 79 -8.78 4.95 -10.79
C GLU A 79 -9.47 5.33 -12.10
N ASP A 80 -8.76 5.17 -13.23
CA ASP A 80 -9.26 5.46 -14.58
C ASP A 80 -9.91 6.85 -14.75
N GLY A 81 -9.37 7.84 -14.02
CA GLY A 81 -9.86 9.23 -14.06
C GLY A 81 -11.05 9.51 -13.14
N MET A 82 -11.44 8.54 -12.30
CA MET A 82 -12.43 8.71 -11.24
C MET A 82 -11.73 8.68 -9.88
N THR A 83 -12.10 9.60 -9.01
CA THR A 83 -11.66 9.55 -7.60
C THR A 83 -12.56 8.60 -6.84
N ILE A 84 -11.97 7.59 -6.23
CA ILE A 84 -12.62 6.70 -5.28
C ILE A 84 -12.36 7.25 -3.87
N GLU A 85 -13.43 7.43 -3.12
CA GLU A 85 -13.38 7.84 -1.70
C GLU A 85 -13.75 6.66 -0.82
N ALA A 86 -13.03 6.49 0.30
CA ALA A 86 -13.35 5.47 1.27
C ALA A 86 -13.21 5.98 2.71
N ASP A 87 -14.19 5.63 3.55
CA ASP A 87 -14.11 5.83 4.99
C ASP A 87 -13.39 4.64 5.64
N ILE A 88 -12.42 4.90 6.52
CA ILE A 88 -11.78 3.90 7.36
C ILE A 88 -12.65 3.72 8.61
N THR A 89 -13.41 2.62 8.64
CA THR A 89 -14.31 2.31 9.77
C THR A 89 -13.60 1.51 10.86
N THR A 90 -12.55 0.76 10.51
CA THR A 90 -11.67 0.06 11.45
C THR A 90 -10.26 0.03 10.90
N LEU A 91 -9.28 0.33 11.76
CA LEU A 91 -7.87 0.23 11.43
C LEU A 91 -7.09 -0.17 12.68
N SER A 92 -6.42 -1.33 12.60
CA SER A 92 -5.61 -1.91 13.67
C SER A 92 -4.43 -2.68 13.08
N ASP A 93 -3.65 -3.36 13.92
CA ASP A 93 -2.59 -4.24 13.43
C ASP A 93 -3.08 -5.54 12.78
N THR A 94 -4.35 -5.89 12.95
CA THR A 94 -4.92 -7.17 12.50
C THR A 94 -6.08 -7.03 11.53
N GLU A 95 -6.63 -5.83 11.37
CA GLU A 95 -7.84 -5.60 10.60
C GLU A 95 -7.87 -4.19 10.02
N LEU A 96 -8.32 -4.11 8.77
CA LEU A 96 -8.69 -2.88 8.08
C LEU A 96 -10.10 -3.08 7.50
N VAL A 97 -11.01 -2.15 7.78
CA VAL A 97 -12.33 -2.11 7.16
C VAL A 97 -12.52 -0.77 6.48
N LEU A 98 -12.88 -0.83 5.20
CA LEU A 98 -13.13 0.32 4.34
C LEU A 98 -14.59 0.33 3.90
N HIS A 99 -15.21 1.52 3.88
CA HIS A 99 -16.50 1.76 3.24
C HIS A 99 -16.26 2.63 2.00
N LEU A 100 -16.27 2.02 0.81
CA LEU A 100 -16.05 2.70 -0.46
C LEU A 100 -17.34 3.40 -0.91
N LYS A 101 -17.23 4.67 -1.28
CA LYS A 101 -18.33 5.50 -1.80
C LYS A 101 -18.36 5.36 -3.33
N LEU A 102 -19.15 4.41 -3.84
CA LEU A 102 -19.27 4.13 -5.27
C LEU A 102 -20.58 4.73 -5.81
N GLY A 103 -20.55 6.03 -6.11
CA GLY A 103 -21.74 6.78 -6.53
C GLY A 103 -22.76 6.89 -5.39
N SER A 104 -23.92 6.24 -5.53
CA SER A 104 -24.93 6.18 -4.46
C SER A 104 -24.81 4.95 -3.56
N GLU A 105 -23.90 4.03 -3.88
CA GLU A 105 -23.69 2.79 -3.14
C GLU A 105 -22.51 2.93 -2.17
N VAL A 106 -22.62 2.29 -1.01
CA VAL A 106 -21.51 2.12 -0.07
C VAL A 106 -21.15 0.64 -0.05
N GLN A 107 -19.92 0.32 -0.44
CA GLN A 107 -19.41 -1.04 -0.42
C GLN A 107 -18.45 -1.22 0.75
N GLU A 108 -18.79 -2.09 1.69
CA GLU A 108 -17.86 -2.51 2.74
C GLU A 108 -16.82 -3.49 2.18
N GLN A 109 -15.57 -3.30 2.57
CA GLN A 109 -14.46 -4.18 2.23
C GLN A 109 -13.65 -4.45 3.49
N ARG A 110 -13.43 -5.72 3.80
CA ARG A 110 -12.69 -6.15 5.00
C ARG A 110 -11.37 -6.78 4.60
N TYR A 111 -10.31 -6.37 5.27
CA TYR A 111 -8.95 -6.80 4.99
C TYR A 111 -8.24 -7.26 6.27
N VAL A 112 -7.32 -8.20 6.09
CA VAL A 112 -6.38 -8.65 7.11
C VAL A 112 -4.94 -8.54 6.58
N PRO A 113 -3.92 -8.43 7.44
CA PRO A 113 -2.54 -8.50 6.99
C PRO A 113 -2.26 -9.82 6.28
N ALA A 114 -1.50 -9.77 5.19
CA ALA A 114 -1.04 -10.97 4.49
C ALA A 114 -0.22 -11.87 5.43
N THR A 115 -0.41 -13.18 5.28
CA THR A 115 0.50 -14.16 5.91
C THR A 115 1.77 -14.27 5.07
N VAL A 116 2.92 -14.49 5.72
CA VAL A 116 4.20 -14.65 5.02
C VAL A 116 4.80 -16.00 5.39
N PRO A 117 5.15 -16.86 4.42
CA PRO A 117 5.04 -16.66 2.97
C PRO A 117 3.58 -16.79 2.47
N TYR A 118 3.25 -16.04 1.42
CA TYR A 118 2.03 -16.21 0.63
C TYR A 118 2.39 -16.38 -0.84
N VAL A 119 1.77 -17.36 -1.50
CA VAL A 119 1.92 -17.62 -2.92
C VAL A 119 0.53 -17.77 -3.51
N CYS A 120 0.28 -17.06 -4.61
CA CYS A 120 -0.97 -17.15 -5.32
C CYS A 120 -1.22 -18.56 -5.86
N PRO A 121 -2.47 -19.06 -5.80
CA PRO A 121 -2.80 -20.35 -6.39
C PRO A 121 -2.69 -20.29 -7.91
N ASP A 122 -2.38 -21.43 -8.51
CA ASP A 122 -2.40 -21.57 -9.96
C ASP A 122 -3.81 -21.29 -10.52
N ILE A 123 -3.87 -20.67 -11.69
CA ILE A 123 -5.12 -20.50 -12.43
C ILE A 123 -5.59 -21.90 -12.86
N PRO A 124 -6.84 -22.30 -12.53
CA PRO A 124 -7.41 -23.56 -13.00
C PRO A 124 -7.39 -23.63 -14.52
N ALA A 125 -7.06 -24.80 -15.05
CA ALA A 125 -7.06 -25.09 -16.49
C ALA A 125 -8.47 -25.17 -17.08
#